data_AF-A0A067NDK0-F1
#
_entry.id   AF-A0A067NDK0-F1
#
_cell.length_a   1.000
_cell.length_b   1.000
_cell.length_c   1.000
_cell.angle_alpha   90.00
_cell.angle_beta   90.00
_cell.angle_gamma   90.00
#
_symmetry.space_group_name_H-M   'P 1'
#
loop_
_entity.id
_entity.type
_entity.pdbx_description
1 polymer ?
#
loop_
_entity_poly.entity_id
_entity_poly.type
_entity_poly.pdbx_seq_one_letter_code
_entity_poly.pdbx_strand_id
1 'polypeptide(L)'
;IHQSLPVHPNVVTLYRTLETSSFLFLALCNSAISITPPTPSLLCSSQLLSHSRLRLIASMFGQMCDAVHSCHRHGVSHRDIKPENFIVTDGYVPTASGRYERRVVVKLSDFGLATTDEESADMDCGSAPYMS
;
A
#
# COMPACT_ATOMS: atom_id res chain seq x y z
N ILE A 1 1.08 15.43 -5.53
CA ILE A 1 0.90 14.03 -5.98
C ILE A 1 0.10 13.22 -4.97
N HIS A 2 0.59 12.98 -3.74
CA HIS A 2 -0.18 12.14 -2.80
C HIS A 2 -1.55 12.76 -2.43
N GLN A 3 -1.61 14.06 -2.13
CA GLN A 3 -2.88 14.76 -1.82
C GLN A 3 -3.82 14.90 -3.03
N SER A 4 -3.35 14.71 -4.27
CA SER A 4 -4.19 14.80 -5.46
C SER A 4 -4.92 13.50 -5.77
N LEU A 5 -4.57 12.39 -5.12
CA LEU A 5 -5.28 11.13 -5.25
C LEU A 5 -6.56 11.15 -4.41
N PRO A 6 -7.69 10.64 -4.93
CA PRO A 6 -8.90 10.46 -4.13
C PRO A 6 -8.68 9.44 -3.02
N VAL A 7 -9.51 9.52 -1.98
CA VAL A 7 -9.50 8.53 -0.90
C VAL A 7 -9.80 7.15 -1.46
N HIS A 8 -8.88 6.20 -1.25
CA HIS A 8 -9.00 4.82 -1.71
C HIS A 8 -8.71 3.85 -0.55
N PRO A 9 -9.47 2.75 -0.39
CA PRO A 9 -9.27 1.82 0.73
C PRO A 9 -7.86 1.23 0.80
N ASN A 10 -7.23 1.01 -0.37
CA ASN A 10 -5.90 0.43 -0.52
C ASN A 10 -4.78 1.45 -0.80
N VAL A 11 -5.01 2.74 -0.59
CA VAL A 11 -3.96 3.78 -0.63
C VAL A 11 -3.98 4.50 0.71
N VAL A 12 -2.80 4.71 1.32
CA VAL A 12 -2.73 5.49 2.56
C VAL A 12 -3.23 6.91 2.30
N THR A 13 -4.02 7.48 3.20
CA THR A 13 -4.48 8.87 3.07
C THR A 13 -3.54 9.81 3.82
N LEU A 14 -2.98 10.80 3.13
CA LEU A 14 -2.25 11.89 3.77
C LEU A 14 -3.24 12.91 4.32
N TYR A 15 -3.29 13.03 5.64
CA TYR A 15 -4.24 13.91 6.33
C TYR A 15 -3.70 15.33 6.45
N ARG A 16 -2.42 15.48 6.84
CA ARG A 16 -1.78 16.78 7.04
C ARG A 16 -0.27 16.68 6.88
N THR A 17 0.36 17.74 6.40
CA THR A 17 1.80 17.95 6.46
C THR A 17 2.13 18.98 7.54
N LEU A 18 3.19 18.74 8.31
CA LEU A 18 3.71 19.69 9.29
C LEU A 18 5.18 19.93 8.95
N GLU A 19 5.59 21.18 8.87
CA GLU A 19 6.94 21.55 8.46
C GLU A 19 7.63 22.33 9.57
N THR A 20 8.91 22.03 9.76
CA THR A 20 9.85 22.78 10.60
C THR A 20 11.02 23.21 9.72
N SER A 21 11.93 24.04 10.26
CA SER A 21 13.13 24.48 9.53
C SER A 21 14.05 23.34 9.06
N SER A 22 13.87 22.12 9.58
CA SER A 22 14.78 21.00 9.33
C SER A 22 14.07 19.69 8.98
N PHE A 23 12.75 19.60 9.16
CA PHE A 23 11.99 18.36 8.98
C PHE A 23 10.61 18.60 8.41
N LEU A 24 10.19 17.71 7.52
CA LEU A 24 8.82 17.56 7.04
C LEU A 24 8.20 16.32 7.69
N PHE A 25 7.09 16.50 8.39
CA PHE A 25 6.31 15.43 9.00
C PHE A 25 5.02 15.20 8.20
N LEU A 26 4.74 13.93 7.91
CA LEU A 26 3.54 13.50 7.18
C LEU A 26 2.60 12.78 8.15
N ALA A 27 1.44 13.39 8.45
CA ALA A 27 0.39 12.75 9.23
C ALA A 27 -0.47 11.88 8.30
N LEU A 28 -0.23 10.57 8.34
CA LEU A 28 -0.90 9.56 7.52
C LEU A 28 -2.04 8.90 8.31
N CYS A 29 -3.22 8.78 7.71
CA CYS A 29 -4.34 8.07 8.31
C CYS A 29 -4.25 6.58 7.96
N ASN A 30 -4.00 5.75 8.99
CA ASN A 30 -4.24 4.32 8.89
C ASN A 30 -5.64 4.04 9.42
N SER A 31 -6.60 3.80 8.53
CA SER A 31 -8.01 3.53 8.88
C SER A 31 -8.23 2.15 9.52
N ALA A 32 -7.21 1.57 10.16
CA ALA A 32 -7.24 0.26 10.76
C ALA A 32 -6.54 0.31 12.12
N ILE A 33 -7.35 0.16 13.17
CA ILE A 33 -6.87 0.00 14.55
C ILE A 33 -6.35 -1.43 14.66
N SER A 34 -5.02 -1.61 14.58
CA SER A 34 -4.23 -2.57 15.39
C SER A 34 -2.86 -2.85 14.76
N ILE A 35 -1.84 -2.67 15.62
CA ILE A 35 -0.51 -3.30 15.69
C ILE A 35 -0.16 -4.20 14.51
N THR A 36 0.64 -3.67 13.59
CA THR A 36 1.46 -4.44 12.65
C THR A 36 2.49 -5.26 13.42
N PRO A 37 2.50 -6.61 13.33
CA PRO A 37 3.69 -7.35 13.73
C PRO A 37 4.84 -7.02 12.77
N PRO A 38 6.05 -6.72 13.27
CA PRO A 38 7.20 -6.48 12.42
C PRO A 38 7.71 -7.84 11.93
N THR A 39 7.50 -8.17 10.65
CA THR A 39 8.46 -8.82 9.73
C THR A 39 7.78 -9.55 8.55
N PRO A 40 8.41 -9.55 7.36
CA PRO A 40 7.93 -10.25 6.15
C PRO A 40 8.27 -11.75 6.11
N SER A 41 8.51 -12.40 7.26
CA SER A 41 9.06 -13.76 7.34
C SER A 41 8.06 -14.89 7.08
N LEU A 42 6.79 -14.59 6.80
CA LEU A 42 5.78 -15.63 6.51
C LEU A 42 6.00 -16.38 5.18
N LEU A 43 6.92 -15.93 4.32
CA LEU A 43 7.19 -16.53 3.01
C LEU A 43 8.36 -17.54 2.99
N CYS A 44 8.94 -17.93 4.13
CA CYS A 44 10.17 -18.72 4.19
C CYS A 44 10.02 -20.14 4.79
N SER A 45 9.05 -20.95 4.34
CA SER A 45 9.00 -22.38 4.70
C SER A 45 8.38 -23.22 3.61
N SER A 46 9.13 -24.14 3.00
CA SER A 46 8.75 -25.01 1.86
C SER A 46 7.49 -25.89 2.02
N GLN A 47 6.70 -25.74 3.09
CA GLN A 47 5.36 -26.30 3.30
C GLN A 47 4.22 -25.35 2.86
N LEU A 48 4.52 -24.42 1.93
CA LEU A 48 3.97 -23.06 1.88
C LEU A 48 2.58 -22.83 1.23
N LEU A 49 1.96 -23.81 0.57
CA LEU A 49 0.82 -23.57 -0.33
C LEU A 49 -0.48 -24.25 0.09
N SER A 50 -0.89 -24.14 1.35
CA SER A 50 -2.26 -24.51 1.68
C SER A 50 -3.24 -23.66 0.87
N HIS A 51 -4.37 -24.24 0.43
CA HIS A 51 -5.40 -23.53 -0.33
C HIS A 51 -5.83 -22.21 0.36
N SER A 52 -5.85 -22.20 1.70
CA SER A 52 -6.18 -21.00 2.47
C SER A 52 -5.10 -19.92 2.39
N ARG A 53 -3.80 -20.31 2.36
CA ARG A 53 -2.70 -19.35 2.19
C ARG A 53 -2.68 -18.77 0.78
N LEU A 54 -2.90 -19.59 -0.24
CA LEU A 54 -3.02 -19.14 -1.63
C LEU A 54 -4.17 -18.15 -1.81
N ARG A 55 -5.34 -18.43 -1.22
CA ARG A 55 -6.48 -17.50 -1.23
C ARG A 55 -6.15 -16.17 -0.54
N LEU A 56 -5.42 -16.21 0.57
CA LEU A 56 -4.99 -15.00 1.27
C LEU A 56 -4.02 -14.18 0.41
N ILE A 57 -3.01 -14.82 -0.17
CA ILE A 57 -2.02 -14.17 -1.04
C ILE A 57 -2.72 -13.55 -2.26
N ALA A 58 -3.62 -14.28 -2.93
CA ALA A 58 -4.38 -13.76 -4.06
C ALA A 58 -5.25 -12.56 -3.66
N SER A 59 -5.89 -12.61 -2.49
CA SER A 59 -6.68 -11.49 -1.95
C SER A 59 -5.83 -10.26 -1.61
N MET A 60 -4.62 -10.45 -1.08
CA MET A 60 -3.68 -9.36 -0.83
C MET A 60 -3.17 -8.77 -2.15
N PHE A 61 -2.79 -9.61 -3.11
CA PHE A 61 -2.29 -9.17 -4.41
C PHE A 61 -3.36 -8.38 -5.20
N GLY A 62 -4.62 -8.83 -5.16
CA GLY A 62 -5.73 -8.07 -5.75
C GLY A 62 -5.85 -6.66 -5.17
N GLN A 63 -5.72 -6.51 -3.85
CA GLN A 63 -5.71 -5.20 -3.19
C GLN A 63 -4.52 -4.32 -3.59
N MET A 64 -3.35 -4.92 -3.81
CA MET A 64 -2.17 -4.21 -4.34
C MET A 64 -2.45 -3.70 -5.76
N CYS A 65 -3.04 -4.53 -6.62
CA CYS A 65 -3.45 -4.13 -7.96
C CYS A 65 -4.48 -3.01 -7.95
N ASP A 66 -5.48 -3.07 -7.07
CA ASP A 66 -6.50 -2.01 -6.94
C ASP A 66 -5.87 -0.66 -6.57
N ALA A 67 -4.89 -0.67 -5.65
CA ALA A 67 -4.16 0.54 -5.26
C ALA A 67 -3.38 1.15 -6.42
N VAL A 68 -2.59 0.33 -7.13
CA VAL A 68 -1.78 0.77 -8.29
C VAL A 68 -2.69 1.25 -9.42
N HIS A 69 -3.75 0.50 -9.72
CA HIS A 69 -4.73 0.87 -10.73
C HIS A 69 -5.39 2.22 -10.42
N SER A 70 -5.75 2.47 -9.15
CA SER A 70 -6.28 3.77 -8.73
C SER A 70 -5.28 4.90 -8.98
N CYS A 71 -3.98 4.69 -8.76
CA CYS A 71 -2.95 5.68 -9.06
C CYS A 71 -2.87 5.96 -10.57
N HIS A 72 -2.76 4.91 -11.39
CA HIS A 72 -2.65 5.05 -12.84
C HIS A 72 -3.88 5.71 -13.48
N ARG A 73 -5.08 5.46 -12.95
CA ARG A 73 -6.32 6.11 -13.43
C ARG A 73 -6.30 7.64 -13.25
N HIS A 74 -5.46 8.14 -12.36
CA HIS A 74 -5.25 9.57 -12.10
C HIS A 74 -3.92 10.08 -12.67
N GLY A 75 -3.30 9.33 -13.59
CA GLY A 75 -2.03 9.70 -14.21
C GLY A 75 -0.85 9.71 -13.25
N VAL A 76 -0.93 9.00 -12.12
CA VAL A 76 0.16 8.94 -11.13
C VAL A 76 0.91 7.62 -11.24
N SER A 77 2.21 7.72 -11.54
CA SER A 77 3.17 6.62 -11.49
C SER A 77 3.87 6.60 -10.13
N HIS A 78 3.80 5.49 -9.37
CA HIS A 78 4.38 5.42 -8.02
C HIS A 78 5.92 5.34 -8.02
N ARG A 79 6.50 4.66 -9.00
CA ARG A 79 7.95 4.44 -9.22
C ARG A 79 8.73 3.66 -8.16
N ASP A 80 8.18 3.40 -6.97
CA ASP A 80 8.81 2.52 -5.95
C ASP A 80 7.85 1.42 -5.48
N ILE A 81 7.40 0.57 -6.41
CA ILE A 81 6.51 -0.55 -6.06
C ILE A 81 7.36 -1.71 -5.53
N LYS A 82 7.22 -1.99 -4.24
CA LYS A 82 7.93 -3.07 -3.54
C LYS A 82 7.15 -3.52 -2.29
N PRO A 83 7.35 -4.74 -1.77
CA PRO A 83 6.62 -5.25 -0.62
C PRO A 83 6.67 -4.32 0.61
N GLU A 84 7.78 -3.63 0.82
CA GLU A 84 7.98 -2.73 1.97
C GLU A 84 7.05 -1.51 1.93
N ASN A 85 6.60 -1.11 0.75
CA ASN A 85 5.70 0.04 0.56
C ASN A 85 4.22 -0.35 0.66
N PHE A 86 3.90 -1.62 0.92
CA PHE A 86 2.55 -2.09 1.20
C PHE A 86 2.35 -2.39 2.69
N ILE A 87 1.56 -1.56 3.36
CA ILE A 87 1.19 -1.75 4.75
C ILE A 87 0.06 -2.78 4.82
N VAL A 88 0.26 -3.84 5.60
CA VAL A 88 -0.75 -4.86 5.88
C VAL A 88 -1.35 -4.61 7.25
N THR A 89 -2.67 -4.55 7.33
CA THR A 89 -3.39 -4.23 8.57
C THR A 89 -4.71 -4.97 8.66
N ASP A 90 -5.32 -4.97 9.84
CA ASP A 90 -6.62 -5.59 10.08
C ASP A 90 -7.74 -4.59 9.83
N GLY A 91 -8.64 -4.93 8.91
CA GLY A 91 -9.89 -4.22 8.69
C GLY A 91 -11.09 -5.06 9.11
N TYR A 92 -12.25 -4.43 9.04
CA TYR A 92 -13.53 -5.08 9.27
C TYR A 92 -14.45 -4.81 8.10
N VAL A 93 -15.14 -5.84 7.62
CA VAL A 93 -16.15 -5.73 6.57
C VAL A 93 -17.52 -6.14 7.12
N PRO A 94 -18.59 -5.39 6.80
CA PRO A 94 -19.93 -5.79 7.18
C PRO A 94 -20.34 -7.04 6.40
N THR A 95 -20.93 -8.00 7.10
CA THR A 95 -21.53 -9.20 6.53
C THR A 95 -23.00 -8.96 6.22
N ALA A 96 -23.60 -9.81 5.39
CA ALA A 96 -25.04 -9.78 5.12
C ALA A 96 -25.92 -9.88 6.39
N SER A 97 -25.36 -10.39 7.50
CA SER A 97 -26.02 -10.48 8.80
C SER A 97 -25.93 -9.21 9.66
N GLY A 98 -25.26 -8.16 9.18
CA GLY A 98 -24.99 -6.94 9.94
C GLY A 98 -23.83 -7.06 10.95
N ARG A 99 -23.20 -8.24 11.07
CA ARG A 99 -21.97 -8.44 11.86
C ARG A 99 -20.75 -7.97 11.09
N TYR A 100 -19.69 -7.59 11.80
CA TYR A 100 -18.40 -7.26 11.21
C TYR A 100 -17.47 -8.46 11.27
N GLU A 101 -16.86 -8.80 10.13
CA GLU A 101 -15.83 -9.83 10.05
C GLU A 101 -14.46 -9.22 9.80
N ARG A 102 -13.45 -9.77 10.48
CA ARG A 102 -12.06 -9.35 10.32
C ARG A 102 -11.58 -9.73 8.93
N ARG A 103 -10.91 -8.79 8.26
CA ARG A 103 -10.32 -8.97 6.94
C ARG A 103 -8.94 -8.34 6.92
N VAL A 104 -8.01 -8.96 6.18
CA VAL A 104 -6.72 -8.33 5.91
C VAL A 104 -6.86 -7.24 4.86
N VAL A 105 -6.39 -6.04 5.19
CA VAL A 105 -6.37 -4.85 4.34
C VAL A 105 -4.93 -4.53 3.97
N VAL A 106 -4.68 -4.26 2.69
CA VAL A 106 -3.37 -3.84 2.17
C VAL A 106 -3.46 -2.40 1.69
N LYS A 107 -2.50 -1.55 2.05
CA LYS A 107 -2.45 -0.13 1.63
C LYS A 107 -1.09 0.23 1.04
N LEU A 108 -1.08 0.78 -0.17
CA LEU A 108 0.10 1.37 -0.80
C LEU A 108 0.47 2.68 -0.10
N SER A 109 1.76 2.86 0.14
CA SER A 109 2.38 3.99 0.83
C SER A 109 3.67 4.41 0.14
N ASP A 110 4.26 5.50 0.64
CA ASP A 110 5.53 6.07 0.16
C ASP A 110 5.52 6.61 -1.29
N PHE A 111 4.74 7.68 -1.47
CA PHE A 111 4.70 8.44 -2.72
C PHE A 111 5.89 9.40 -2.90
N GLY A 112 6.98 9.23 -2.15
CA GLY A 112 8.14 10.13 -2.18
C GLY A 112 8.82 10.18 -3.55
N LEU A 113 8.69 9.12 -4.34
CA LEU A 113 9.18 9.03 -5.72
C LEU A 113 8.07 9.11 -6.76
N ALA A 114 6.80 9.34 -6.40
CA ALA A 114 5.73 9.33 -7.38
C ALA A 114 5.85 10.52 -8.36
N THR A 115 5.35 10.36 -9.59
CA THR A 115 5.28 11.41 -10.63
C THR A 115 3.97 11.35 -11.41
N THR A 116 3.62 12.47 -12.06
CA THR A 116 2.55 12.55 -13.07
C THR A 116 3.09 12.69 -14.50
N ASP A 117 4.40 12.71 -14.66
CA ASP A 117 5.03 12.88 -15.97
C ASP A 117 4.92 11.58 -16.78
N GLU A 118 4.55 11.70 -18.06
CA GLU A 118 4.46 10.55 -18.98
C GLU A 118 5.84 10.02 -19.38
N GLU A 119 6.83 10.92 -19.45
CA GLU A 119 8.24 10.59 -19.68
C GLU A 119 9.08 11.18 -18.53
N SER A 120 9.93 10.35 -17.92
CA SER A 120 10.84 10.78 -16.87
C SER A 120 12.27 10.45 -17.27
N ALA A 121 13.16 11.44 -17.19
CA ALA A 121 14.59 11.28 -17.43
C ALA A 121 15.35 10.78 -16.19
N ASP A 122 14.64 10.52 -15.09
CA ASP A 122 15.23 10.00 -13.87
C ASP A 122 15.65 8.54 -14.07
N MET A 123 16.95 8.33 -14.30
CA MET A 123 17.56 7.00 -14.25
C MET A 123 17.80 6.59 -12.79
N ASP A 124 17.72 5.30 -12.47
CA ASP A 124 17.91 4.72 -11.12
C ASP A 124 16.90 5.15 -10.03
N CYS A 125 15.66 5.49 -10.41
CA CYS A 125 14.60 5.73 -9.43
C CYS A 125 13.93 4.43 -8.95
N GLY A 126 13.79 4.29 -7.63
CA GLY A 126 13.18 3.12 -6.98
C GLY A 126 14.21 2.27 -6.23
N SER A 127 13.82 1.06 -5.83
CA SER A 127 14.70 0.13 -5.13
C SER A 127 15.30 -0.87 -6.11
N ALA A 128 16.65 -0.98 -6.15
CA ALA A 128 17.41 -1.74 -7.16
C ALA A 128 16.88 -3.14 -7.54
N PRO A 129 16.42 -4.01 -6.61
CA PRO A 129 15.90 -5.33 -6.99
C PRO A 129 14.52 -5.30 -7.69
N TYR A 130 13.85 -4.15 -7.73
CA TYR A 130 12.50 -3.98 -8.29
C TYR A 130 12.45 -2.97 -9.44
N MET A 131 13.60 -2.45 -9.88
CA MET A 131 13.69 -1.63 -11.09
C MET A 131 13.59 -2.52 -12.33
N SER A 132 12.83 -2.08 -13.33
CA SER A 132 12.62 -2.77 -14.62
C SER A 132 13.07 -1.92 -15.79
#